data_AF-A0A3E1NQD9-F1
#
_entry.id   AF-A0A3E1NQD9-F1
#
_cell.length_a   1.000
_cell.length_b   1.000
_cell.length_c   1.000
_cell.angle_alpha   90.00
_cell.angle_beta   90.00
_cell.angle_gamma   90.00
#
_symmetry.space_group_name_H-M   'P 1'
#
loop_
_entity.id
_entity.type
_entity.pdbx_description
1 polymer ?
#
loop_
_entity_poly.entity_id
_entity_poly.type
_entity_poly.pdbx_seq_one_letter_code
_entity_poly.pdbx_strand_id
1 'polypeptide(L)'
;MHPNKQAQTQMEQHQYKEALAILEHQTTEHPENFRIWHQQGMCKFHLGHSTKNKQLLLEAFNEVKHALALAAKANTPFPEAEADFAAVTATWEKDVKPYFEY
;
A
#
# COMPACT_ATOMS: atom_id res chain seq x y z
N MET A 1 22.45 -6.84 0.08
CA MET A 1 21.38 -6.06 -0.60
C MET A 1 20.41 -5.59 0.46
N HIS A 2 20.02 -4.32 0.45
CA HIS A 2 19.02 -3.83 1.40
C HIS A 2 17.64 -4.23 0.86
N PRO A 3 16.82 -5.01 1.60
CA PRO A 3 15.56 -5.55 1.09
C PRO A 3 14.58 -4.47 0.60
N ASN A 4 14.69 -3.25 1.15
CA ASN A 4 13.92 -2.08 0.71
C ASN A 4 14.20 -1.70 -0.77
N LYS A 5 15.46 -1.82 -1.23
CA LYS A 5 15.80 -1.58 -2.64
C LYS A 5 15.29 -2.69 -3.55
N GLN A 6 15.23 -3.92 -3.07
CA GLN A 6 14.77 -5.06 -3.84
C GLN A 6 13.25 -5.01 -4.08
N ALA A 7 12.47 -4.70 -3.04
CA ALA A 7 11.03 -4.51 -3.18
C ALA A 7 10.71 -3.36 -4.15
N GLN A 8 11.43 -2.24 -4.05
CA GLN A 8 11.28 -1.11 -4.96
C GLN A 8 11.56 -1.48 -6.42
N THR A 9 12.65 -2.21 -6.70
CA THR A 9 12.96 -2.67 -8.06
C THR A 9 11.92 -3.66 -8.60
N GLN A 10 11.33 -4.51 -7.75
CA GLN A 10 10.29 -5.45 -8.18
C GLN A 10 8.96 -4.76 -8.49
N MET A 11 8.61 -3.70 -7.75
CA MET A 11 7.47 -2.84 -8.09
C MET A 11 7.64 -2.19 -9.47
N GLU A 12 8.85 -1.71 -9.79
CA GLU A 12 9.20 -1.15 -11.12
C GLU A 12 9.12 -2.19 -12.25
N GLN A 13 9.29 -3.47 -11.92
CA GLN A 13 9.19 -4.60 -12.85
C GLN A 13 7.77 -5.21 -12.94
N HIS A 14 6.77 -4.58 -12.31
CA HIS A 14 5.40 -5.10 -12.17
C HIS A 14 5.31 -6.47 -11.46
N GLN A 15 6.35 -6.88 -10.74
CA GLN A 15 6.41 -8.10 -9.91
C GLN A 15 5.86 -7.81 -8.51
N TYR A 16 4.61 -7.34 -8.48
CA TYR A 16 3.99 -6.85 -7.25
C TYR A 16 3.76 -7.95 -6.19
N LYS A 17 3.63 -9.22 -6.60
CA LYS A 17 3.43 -10.34 -5.68
C LYS A 17 4.72 -10.68 -4.93
N GLU A 18 5.83 -10.70 -5.65
CA GLU A 18 7.16 -10.92 -5.10
C GLU A 18 7.57 -9.76 -4.20
N ALA A 19 7.27 -8.52 -4.61
CA ALA A 19 7.50 -7.34 -3.79
C ALA A 19 6.71 -7.40 -2.48
N LEU A 20 5.44 -7.83 -2.53
CA LEU A 20 4.61 -7.99 -1.32
C LEU A 20 5.19 -8.99 -0.33
N ALA A 21 5.66 -10.15 -0.80
CA ALA A 21 6.25 -11.15 0.10
C ALA A 21 7.48 -10.62 0.85
N ILE A 22 8.30 -9.80 0.18
CA ILE A 22 9.46 -9.14 0.82
C ILE A 22 8.96 -8.12 1.84
N LEU A 23 8.02 -7.25 1.44
CA LEU A 23 7.51 -6.19 2.30
C LEU A 23 6.81 -6.75 3.54
N GLU A 24 6.04 -7.84 3.42
CA GLU A 24 5.38 -8.51 4.55
C GLU A 24 6.37 -9.02 5.60
N HIS A 25 7.51 -9.55 5.17
CA HIS A 25 8.59 -9.89 6.09
C HIS A 25 9.13 -8.65 6.80
N GLN A 26 9.37 -7.57 6.05
CA GLN A 26 9.92 -6.34 6.63
C GLN A 26 8.95 -5.65 7.59
N THR A 27 7.63 -5.72 7.35
CA THR A 27 6.62 -5.19 8.26
C THR A 27 6.60 -5.93 9.59
N THR A 28 7.03 -7.20 9.61
CA THR A 28 7.21 -7.97 10.86
C THR A 28 8.43 -7.47 11.64
N GLU A 29 9.50 -7.10 10.95
CA GLU A 29 10.75 -6.63 11.56
C GLU A 29 10.70 -5.14 11.96
N HIS A 30 9.97 -4.33 11.21
CA HIS A 30 9.90 -2.88 11.35
C HIS A 30 8.45 -2.36 11.19
N PRO A 31 7.54 -2.72 12.10
CA PRO A 31 6.12 -2.34 12.02
C PRO A 31 5.90 -0.82 12.08
N GLU A 32 6.84 -0.05 12.64
CA GLU A 32 6.79 1.40 12.71
C GLU A 32 7.17 2.11 11.40
N ASN A 33 7.74 1.40 10.43
CA ASN A 33 8.23 2.00 9.20
C ASN A 33 7.08 2.25 8.22
N PHE A 34 6.53 3.46 8.27
CA PHE A 34 5.42 3.90 7.43
C PHE A 34 5.65 3.74 5.92
N ARG A 35 6.91 3.75 5.44
CA ARG A 35 7.21 3.56 4.02
C ARG A 35 6.89 2.15 3.55
N ILE A 36 7.08 1.14 4.40
CA ILE A 36 6.83 -0.26 4.05
C ILE A 36 5.34 -0.48 3.85
N TRP A 37 4.51 0.03 4.78
CA TRP A 37 3.05 0.01 4.66
C TRP A 37 2.53 0.72 3.42
N HIS A 38 3.13 1.87 3.06
CA HIS A 38 2.79 2.58 1.82
C HIS A 38 3.13 1.74 0.58
N GLN A 39 4.33 1.15 0.53
CA GLN A 39 4.75 0.27 -0.56
C GLN A 39 3.87 -0.98 -0.69
N GLN A 40 3.47 -1.60 0.43
CA GLN A 40 2.52 -2.72 0.43
C GLN A 40 1.18 -2.30 -0.16
N GLY A 41 0.65 -1.16 0.32
CA GLY A 41 -0.60 -0.61 -0.17
C GLY A 41 -0.59 -0.34 -1.67
N MET A 42 0.51 0.21 -2.20
CA MET A 42 0.69 0.42 -3.65
C MET A 42 0.76 -0.90 -4.43
N CYS A 43 1.49 -1.90 -3.93
CA CYS A 43 1.53 -3.21 -4.58
C CYS A 43 0.14 -3.85 -4.65
N LYS A 44 -0.60 -3.83 -3.53
CA LYS A 44 -1.98 -4.35 -3.47
C LYS A 44 -2.92 -3.56 -4.35
N PHE A 45 -2.75 -2.24 -4.43
CA PHE A 45 -3.55 -1.39 -5.30
C PHE A 45 -3.35 -1.77 -6.77
N HIS A 46 -2.11 -1.86 -7.25
CA HIS A 46 -1.82 -2.24 -8.63
C HIS A 46 -2.30 -3.67 -8.96
N LEU A 47 -2.11 -4.62 -8.04
CA LEU A 47 -2.64 -5.98 -8.20
C LEU A 47 -4.16 -6.02 -8.20
N GLY A 48 -4.80 -5.36 -7.24
CA GLY A 48 -6.25 -5.29 -7.11
C GLY A 48 -6.88 -4.61 -8.32
N HIS A 49 -6.29 -3.54 -8.82
CA HIS A 49 -6.78 -2.82 -9.99
C HIS A 49 -6.63 -3.64 -11.28
N SER A 50 -5.46 -4.27 -11.50
CA SER A 50 -5.22 -5.11 -12.69
C SER A 50 -6.06 -6.40 -12.70
N THR A 51 -6.28 -7.00 -11.53
CA THR A 51 -7.08 -8.23 -11.38
C THR A 51 -8.56 -7.97 -11.09
N LYS A 52 -8.97 -6.70 -10.94
CA LYS A 52 -10.30 -6.28 -10.47
C LYS A 52 -10.71 -6.93 -9.14
N ASN A 53 -9.73 -7.20 -8.28
CA ASN A 53 -9.93 -7.80 -6.97
C ASN A 53 -10.22 -6.72 -5.92
N LYS A 54 -11.49 -6.63 -5.50
CA LYS A 54 -11.97 -5.65 -4.52
C LYS A 54 -11.39 -5.83 -3.13
N GLN A 55 -11.08 -7.07 -2.73
CA GLN A 55 -10.47 -7.36 -1.44
C GLN A 55 -9.05 -6.78 -1.38
N LEU A 56 -8.27 -6.96 -2.46
CA LEU A 56 -6.94 -6.34 -2.56
C LEU A 56 -7.00 -4.81 -2.58
N LEU A 57 -8.01 -4.22 -3.22
CA LEU A 57 -8.22 -2.76 -3.20
C LEU A 57 -8.61 -2.25 -1.80
N LEU A 58 -9.41 -3.00 -1.04
CA LEU A 58 -9.73 -2.69 0.36
C LEU A 58 -8.48 -2.75 1.24
N GLU A 59 -7.67 -3.79 1.11
CA GLU A 59 -6.43 -3.93 1.86
C GLU A 59 -5.44 -2.81 1.51
N ALA A 60 -5.30 -2.48 0.22
CA ALA A 60 -4.49 -1.37 -0.23
C ALA A 60 -4.89 -0.05 0.45
N PHE A 61 -6.20 0.24 0.48
CA PHE A 61 -6.73 1.43 1.17
C PHE A 61 -6.35 1.46 2.65
N ASN A 62 -6.50 0.33 3.35
CA ASN A 62 -6.19 0.23 4.76
C ASN A 62 -4.69 0.40 5.05
N GLU A 63 -3.82 -0.17 4.21
CA GLU A 63 -2.37 -0.08 4.37
C GLU A 63 -1.83 1.32 4.14
N VAL A 64 -2.29 2.01 3.08
CA VAL A 64 -1.91 3.40 2.84
C VAL A 64 -2.42 4.32 3.95
N LYS A 65 -3.65 4.10 4.42
CA LYS A 65 -4.19 4.83 5.59
C LYS A 65 -3.33 4.61 6.84
N HIS A 66 -2.87 3.38 7.06
CA HIS A 66 -2.00 3.06 8.19
C HIS A 66 -0.63 3.73 8.07
N ALA A 67 -0.03 3.73 6.88
CA ALA A 67 1.21 4.43 6.59
C ALA A 67 1.11 5.92 6.94
N LEU A 68 0.05 6.60 6.52
CA LEU A 68 -0.18 8.01 6.85
C LEU A 68 -0.32 8.24 8.36
N ALA A 69 -1.03 7.35 9.07
CA ALA A 69 -1.17 7.45 10.52
C ALA A 69 0.19 7.31 11.24
N LEU A 70 1.05 6.40 10.78
CA LEU A 70 2.40 6.23 11.31
C LEU A 70 3.30 7.45 10.98
N ALA A 71 3.23 7.98 9.76
CA ALA A 71 3.98 9.17 9.35
C ALA A 71 3.57 10.40 10.18
N ALA A 72 2.27 10.59 10.39
CA ALA A 72 1.73 11.64 11.26
C ALA A 72 2.20 11.46 12.72
N LYS A 73 2.18 10.23 13.25
CA LYS A 73 2.72 9.94 14.58
C LYS A 73 4.22 10.23 14.69
N ALA A 74 4.97 10.03 13.62
CA ALA A 74 6.39 10.37 13.52
C ALA A 74 6.66 11.85 13.24
N ASN A 75 5.64 12.71 13.16
CA ASN A 75 5.74 14.11 12.74
C ASN A 75 6.55 14.29 11.44
N THR A 76 6.45 13.31 10.54
CA THR A 76 7.20 13.29 9.28
C THR A 76 6.22 13.49 8.13
N PRO A 77 6.26 14.62 7.41
CA PRO A 77 5.42 14.83 6.24
C PRO A 77 5.69 13.73 5.21
N PHE A 78 4.62 13.16 4.65
CA PHE A 78 4.73 12.12 3.62
C PHE A 78 3.83 12.43 2.42
N PRO A 79 4.14 13.50 1.66
CA PRO A 79 3.26 14.02 0.62
C PRO A 79 3.02 13.02 -0.51
N GLU A 80 3.97 12.13 -0.80
CA GLU A 80 3.79 11.07 -1.80
C GLU A 80 2.68 10.11 -1.40
N ALA A 81 2.68 9.64 -0.14
CA ALA A 81 1.61 8.77 0.35
C ALA A 81 0.27 9.48 0.47
N GLU A 82 0.24 10.79 0.70
CA GLU A 82 -1.00 11.58 0.71
C GLU A 82 -1.63 11.65 -0.70
N ALA A 83 -0.81 11.90 -1.72
CA ALA A 83 -1.25 11.91 -3.11
C ALA A 83 -1.77 10.52 -3.54
N ASP A 84 -1.02 9.46 -3.19
CA ASP A 84 -1.41 8.09 -3.49
C ASP A 84 -2.66 7.68 -2.72
N PHE A 85 -2.82 8.11 -1.46
CA PHE A 85 -4.02 7.86 -0.67
C PHE A 85 -5.26 8.47 -1.31
N ALA A 86 -5.17 9.67 -1.87
CA ALA A 86 -6.28 10.27 -2.59
C ALA A 86 -6.70 9.41 -3.80
N ALA A 87 -5.73 8.89 -4.56
CA ALA A 87 -6.01 8.00 -5.70
C ALA A 87 -6.62 6.65 -5.28
N VAL A 88 -6.08 6.04 -4.23
CA VAL A 88 -6.60 4.77 -3.68
C VAL A 88 -8.00 4.98 -3.10
N THR A 89 -8.23 6.09 -2.40
CA THR A 89 -9.54 6.44 -1.83
C THR A 89 -10.58 6.62 -2.92
N ALA A 90 -10.28 7.37 -3.98
CA ALA A 90 -11.22 7.56 -5.10
C ALA A 90 -11.60 6.22 -5.76
N THR A 91 -10.63 5.33 -5.92
CA THR A 91 -10.88 3.97 -6.46
C THR A 91 -11.70 3.13 -5.49
N TRP A 92 -11.38 3.17 -4.19
CA TRP A 92 -12.13 2.46 -3.17
C TRP A 92 -13.58 2.94 -3.09
N GLU A 93 -13.83 4.25 -3.08
CA GLU A 93 -15.17 4.83 -3.02
C GLU A 93 -16.03 4.43 -4.23
N LYS A 94 -15.41 4.34 -5.41
CA LYS A 94 -16.10 3.99 -6.65
C LYS A 94 -16.34 2.49 -6.79
N ASP A 95 -15.30 1.68 -6.58
CA ASP A 95 -15.28 0.28 -7.00
C ASP A 95 -15.44 -0.72 -5.84
N VAL A 96 -15.26 -0.27 -4.59
CA VAL A 96 -15.21 -1.13 -3.40
C VAL A 96 -16.32 -0.76 -2.40
N LYS A 97 -16.40 0.50 -1.96
CA LYS A 97 -17.36 1.00 -0.94
C LYS A 97 -18.81 0.58 -1.18
N PRO A 98 -19.38 0.61 -2.41
CA PRO A 98 -20.78 0.25 -2.63
C PRO A 98 -21.14 -1.20 -2.28
N TYR A 99 -20.13 -2.06 -2.10
CA TYR A 99 -20.32 -3.47 -1.74
C TYR A 99 -20.24 -3.73 -0.23
N PHE A 100 -19.92 -2.72 0.58
CA PHE A 100 -19.75 -2.83 2.03
C PHE A 100 -20.73 -1.94 2.83
N GLU A 101 -21.55 -1.13 2.16
CA GLU A 101 -22.63 -0.36 2.78
C GLU A 101 -23.99 -0.99 2.41
N TYR A 102 -24.62 -1.70 3.35
CA TYR A 102 -26.02 -2.14 3.34
C TYR A 102 -26.67 -1.89 4.70
#